data_AF-A0A183JP78-F1
#
_entry.id   AF-A0A183JP78-F1
#
_cell.length_a   1.000
_cell.length_b   1.000
_cell.length_c   1.000
_cell.angle_alpha   90.00
_cell.angle_beta   90.00
_cell.angle_gamma   90.00
#
_symmetry.space_group_name_H-M   'P 1'
#
loop_
_entity.id
_entity.type
_entity.pdbx_description
1 polymer ?
#
loop_
_entity_poly.entity_id
_entity_poly.type
_entity_poly.pdbx_seq_one_letter_code
_entity_poly.pdbx_strand_id
1 'polypeptide(L)'
;AFLQLKNIWNSKQLSTNIKVRIFNTNFKAVLLYRAETWRTTTTIIKKVQVFKNDCLRQKLNIHSPDTISNSLSWERTNQFPAEEGIRKRRWKWIGHTLRKSSNCITRQALTWNREGKQKKGKPKNTLRRKIEADMKRMNNN
;
A
#
# COMPACT_ATOMS: atom_id res chain seq x y z
N ALA A 1 15.94 -4.00 -9.36
CA ALA A 1 15.30 -5.01 -8.48
C ALA A 1 14.16 -5.76 -9.19
N PHE A 2 12.94 -5.21 -9.34
CA PHE A 2 11.80 -6.02 -9.84
C PHE A 2 11.91 -6.48 -11.30
N LEU A 3 12.52 -5.66 -12.17
CA LEU A 3 12.78 -6.02 -13.57
C LEU A 3 13.79 -7.17 -13.70
N GLN A 4 14.70 -7.33 -12.74
CA GLN A 4 15.67 -8.44 -12.73
C GLN A 4 14.99 -9.78 -12.40
N LEU A 5 13.81 -9.75 -11.77
CA LEU A 5 13.02 -10.95 -11.46
C LEU A 5 12.15 -11.40 -12.64
N LYS A 6 12.25 -10.77 -13.82
CA LYS A 6 11.45 -11.11 -15.02
C LYS A 6 11.56 -12.59 -15.40
N ASN A 7 12.76 -13.16 -15.33
CA ASN A 7 12.98 -14.57 -15.65
C ASN A 7 12.26 -15.51 -14.67
N ILE A 8 12.20 -15.13 -13.39
CA ILE A 8 11.49 -15.88 -12.35
C ILE A 8 9.97 -15.82 -12.59
N TRP A 9 9.44 -14.66 -12.99
CA TRP A 9 8.02 -14.51 -13.30
C TRP A 9 7.62 -15.33 -14.53
N ASN A 10 8.48 -15.39 -15.54
CA ASN A 10 8.23 -16.11 -16.79
C ASN A 10 8.51 -17.63 -16.71
N SER A 11 9.21 -18.11 -15.68
CA SER A 11 9.54 -19.52 -15.53
C SER A 11 8.29 -20.39 -15.32
N LYS A 12 8.12 -21.45 -16.12
CA LYS A 12 7.04 -22.44 -15.94
C LYS A 12 7.31 -23.43 -14.80
N GLN A 13 8.56 -23.55 -14.34
CA GLN A 13 8.96 -24.50 -13.30
C GLN A 13 8.43 -24.10 -11.91
N LEU A 14 8.21 -22.80 -11.69
CA LEU A 14 7.71 -22.29 -10.42
C LEU A 14 6.19 -22.22 -10.43
N SER A 15 5.55 -22.85 -9.44
CA SER A 15 4.11 -22.75 -9.27
C SER A 15 3.67 -21.31 -9.00
N THR A 16 2.46 -20.97 -9.43
CA THR A 16 1.85 -19.65 -9.23
C THR A 16 1.85 -19.23 -7.75
N ASN A 17 1.62 -20.19 -6.84
CA ASN A 17 1.62 -19.95 -5.39
C ASN A 17 2.98 -19.48 -4.87
N ILE A 18 4.08 -20.09 -5.32
CA ILE A 18 5.43 -19.70 -4.92
C ILE A 18 5.74 -18.28 -5.44
N LYS A 19 5.41 -17.99 -6.71
CA LYS A 19 5.59 -16.65 -7.29
C LYS A 19 4.80 -15.58 -6.53
N VAL A 20 3.55 -15.88 -6.17
CA VAL A 20 2.71 -14.95 -5.39
C VAL A 20 3.31 -14.72 -4.00
N ARG A 21 3.84 -15.75 -3.34
CA ARG A 21 4.52 -15.62 -2.04
C ARG A 21 5.78 -14.75 -2.12
N ILE A 22 6.65 -14.99 -3.11
CA ILE A 22 7.86 -14.18 -3.35
C ILE A 22 7.47 -12.72 -3.60
N PHE A 23 6.45 -12.48 -4.41
CA PHE A 23 5.95 -11.14 -4.65
C PHE A 23 5.43 -10.48 -3.38
N ASN A 24 4.64 -11.19 -2.58
CA ASN A 24 4.10 -10.64 -1.34
C ASN A 24 5.22 -10.21 -0.40
N THR A 25 6.29 -10.99 -0.28
CA THR A 25 7.47 -10.64 0.52
C THR A 25 8.19 -9.42 -0.05
N ASN A 26 8.52 -9.42 -1.34
CA ASN A 26 9.25 -8.31 -1.99
C ASN A 26 8.43 -7.01 -2.04
N PHE A 27 7.15 -7.08 -2.38
CA PHE A 27 6.22 -5.95 -2.37
C PHE A 27 6.14 -5.34 -0.96
N LYS A 28 6.01 -6.19 0.07
CA LYS A 28 5.98 -5.75 1.47
C LYS A 28 7.29 -5.14 1.93
N ALA A 29 8.43 -5.64 1.46
CA ALA A 29 9.75 -5.18 1.85
C ALA A 29 10.16 -3.88 1.13
N VAL A 30 9.94 -3.80 -0.19
CA VAL A 30 10.45 -2.70 -1.03
C VAL A 30 9.41 -1.59 -1.18
N LEU A 31 8.18 -1.93 -1.58
CA LEU A 31 7.17 -0.92 -1.94
C LEU A 31 6.44 -0.34 -0.73
N LEU A 32 6.28 -1.14 0.32
CA LEU A 32 5.64 -0.70 1.54
C LEU A 32 6.63 -0.27 2.62
N TYR A 33 7.92 -0.18 2.29
CA TYR A 33 8.91 0.36 3.22
C TYR A 33 8.56 1.79 3.57
N ARG A 34 8.39 2.08 4.86
CA ARG A 34 8.04 3.40 5.38
C ARG A 34 6.71 3.99 4.87
N ALA A 35 5.88 3.19 4.19
CA ALA A 35 4.59 3.63 3.64
C ALA A 35 3.57 4.07 4.72
N GLU A 36 3.81 3.67 5.97
CA GLU A 36 3.05 4.05 7.16
C GLU A 36 2.99 5.56 7.36
N THR A 37 4.11 6.26 7.12
CA THR A 37 4.24 7.70 7.31
C THR A 37 4.17 8.49 6.00
N TRP A 38 3.94 7.81 4.87
CA TRP A 38 3.87 8.48 3.57
C TRP A 38 2.64 9.34 3.45
N ARG A 39 2.82 10.49 2.79
CA ARG A 39 1.74 11.33 2.31
C ARG A 39 1.11 10.67 1.09
N THR A 40 0.20 9.71 1.30
CA THR A 40 -0.40 8.96 0.20
C THR A 40 -1.39 9.81 -0.60
N THR A 41 -0.92 10.37 -1.71
CA THR A 41 -1.79 11.00 -2.71
C THR A 41 -2.47 9.92 -3.54
N THR A 42 -3.69 10.17 -4.02
CA THR A 42 -4.44 9.26 -4.90
C THR A 42 -3.61 8.85 -6.12
N THR A 43 -2.81 9.76 -6.68
CA THR A 43 -1.88 9.48 -7.78
C THR A 43 -0.81 8.45 -7.42
N ILE A 44 -0.22 8.54 -6.22
CA ILE A 44 0.81 7.58 -5.77
C ILE A 44 0.16 6.20 -5.59
N ILE A 45 -1.02 6.14 -4.96
CA ILE A 45 -1.77 4.90 -4.78
C ILE A 45 -2.10 4.27 -6.14
N LYS A 46 -2.59 5.07 -7.09
CA LYS A 46 -2.87 4.62 -8.46
C LYS A 46 -1.62 4.04 -9.14
N LYS A 47 -0.47 4.73 -9.05
CA LYS A 47 0.80 4.22 -9.62
C LYS A 47 1.23 2.88 -9.00
N VAL A 48 1.13 2.75 -7.67
CA VAL A 48 1.45 1.49 -6.98
C VAL A 48 0.46 0.38 -7.37
N GLN A 49 -0.82 0.72 -7.57
CA GLN A 49 -1.83 -0.23 -8.00
C GLN A 49 -1.59 -0.73 -9.43
N VAL A 50 -1.26 0.16 -10.37
CA VAL A 50 -0.91 -0.19 -11.75
C VAL A 50 0.30 -1.14 -11.74
N PHE A 51 1.37 -0.76 -11.05
CA PHE A 51 2.55 -1.62 -10.91
C PHE A 51 2.22 -3.00 -10.33
N LYS A 52 1.38 -3.05 -9.28
CA LYS A 52 0.93 -4.31 -8.67
C LYS A 52 0.18 -5.18 -9.69
N ASN A 53 -0.73 -4.58 -10.45
CA ASN A 53 -1.52 -5.29 -11.45
C ASN A 53 -0.64 -5.83 -12.58
N ASP A 54 0.32 -5.04 -13.06
CA ASP A 54 1.27 -5.48 -14.09
C ASP A 54 2.08 -6.69 -13.62
N CYS A 55 2.55 -6.68 -12.37
CA CYS A 55 3.25 -7.82 -11.78
C CYS A 55 2.35 -9.05 -11.60
N LEU A 56 1.05 -8.87 -11.35
CA LEU A 56 0.10 -9.98 -11.23
C LEU A 56 -0.18 -10.61 -12.59
N ARG A 57 -0.31 -9.80 -13.65
CA ARG A 57 -0.45 -10.28 -15.03
C ARG A 57 0.74 -11.14 -15.46
N GLN A 58 1.96 -10.68 -15.20
CA GLN A 58 3.18 -11.44 -15.48
C GLN A 58 3.20 -12.80 -14.76
N LYS A 59 2.76 -12.85 -13.49
CA LYS A 59 2.74 -14.10 -12.72
C LYS A 59 1.70 -15.10 -13.19
N LEU A 60 0.55 -14.61 -13.63
CA LEU A 60 -0.50 -15.43 -14.21
C LEU A 60 -0.18 -15.83 -15.67
N ASN A 61 0.99 -15.43 -16.19
CA ASN A 61 1.45 -15.67 -17.56
C ASN A 61 0.49 -15.12 -18.63
N ILE A 62 -0.27 -14.09 -18.29
CA ILE A 62 -1.22 -13.44 -19.21
C ILE A 62 -0.43 -12.46 -20.06
N HIS A 63 -0.41 -12.69 -21.37
CA HIS A 63 0.24 -11.82 -22.33
C HIS A 63 -0.81 -10.96 -23.04
N SER A 64 -0.42 -9.74 -23.41
CA SER A 64 -1.25 -8.94 -24.32
C SER A 64 -1.43 -9.73 -25.63
N PRO A 65 -2.65 -9.91 -26.17
CA PRO A 65 -3.86 -9.08 -26.00
C PRO A 65 -4.90 -9.55 -24.97
N ASP A 66 -4.63 -10.60 -24.19
CA ASP A 66 -5.61 -11.20 -23.29
C ASP A 66 -6.06 -10.19 -22.22
N THR A 67 -7.34 -9.82 -22.24
CA THR A 67 -7.93 -8.85 -21.32
C THR A 67 -8.55 -9.58 -20.14
N ILE A 68 -7.92 -9.44 -18.96
CA ILE A 68 -8.46 -9.92 -17.68
C ILE A 68 -8.90 -8.75 -16.81
N SER A 69 -10.08 -8.90 -16.21
CA SER A 69 -10.61 -7.97 -15.22
C SER A 69 -9.72 -7.96 -13.97
N ASN A 70 -9.54 -6.77 -13.38
CA ASN A 70 -8.72 -6.64 -12.17
C ASN A 70 -9.28 -7.45 -11.00
N SER A 71 -10.61 -7.55 -10.87
CA SER A 71 -11.27 -8.36 -9.84
C SER A 71 -10.91 -9.84 -9.94
N LEU A 72 -10.99 -10.43 -11.13
CA LEU A 72 -10.65 -11.84 -11.36
C LEU A 72 -9.15 -12.11 -11.10
N SER A 73 -8.29 -11.17 -11.48
CA SER A 73 -6.84 -11.27 -11.19
C SER A 73 -6.57 -11.31 -9.68
N TRP A 74 -7.29 -10.50 -8.91
CA TRP A 74 -7.16 -10.44 -7.46
C TRP A 74 -7.74 -11.68 -6.76
N GLU A 75 -8.87 -12.19 -7.23
CA GLU A 75 -9.51 -13.41 -6.73
C GLU A 75 -8.59 -14.63 -6.91
N ARG A 76 -8.05 -14.84 -8.12
CA ARG A 76 -7.13 -15.95 -8.42
C ARG A 76 -5.84 -15.93 -7.60
N THR A 77 -5.41 -14.74 -7.16
CA THR A 77 -4.15 -14.57 -6.42
C THR A 77 -4.34 -14.33 -4.92
N ASN A 78 -5.59 -14.31 -4.45
CA ASN A 78 -6.01 -13.94 -3.10
C ASN A 78 -5.37 -12.63 -2.64
N GLN A 79 -5.43 -11.60 -3.50
CA GLN A 79 -4.77 -10.30 -3.30
C GLN A 79 -5.77 -9.20 -2.97
N PHE A 80 -5.32 -8.23 -2.18
CA PHE A 80 -6.08 -7.01 -1.88
C PHE A 80 -5.55 -5.80 -2.66
N PRO A 81 -6.36 -4.76 -2.86
CA PRO A 81 -5.89 -3.47 -3.39
C PRO A 81 -4.67 -2.95 -2.59
N ALA A 82 -3.74 -2.27 -3.28
CA ALA A 82 -2.52 -1.74 -2.66
C ALA A 82 -2.84 -0.75 -1.53
N GLU A 83 -3.89 0.04 -1.69
CA GLU A 83 -4.40 0.98 -0.69
C GLU A 83 -4.74 0.28 0.63
N GLU A 84 -5.38 -0.89 0.57
CA GLU A 84 -5.76 -1.67 1.74
C GLU A 84 -4.53 -2.15 2.52
N GLY A 85 -3.50 -2.60 1.80
CA GLY A 85 -2.23 -3.01 2.40
C GLY A 85 -1.52 -1.87 3.12
N ILE A 86 -1.53 -0.66 2.53
CA ILE A 86 -0.95 0.55 3.15
C ILE A 86 -1.76 0.96 4.39
N ARG A 87 -3.09 0.95 4.28
CA ARG A 87 -4.01 1.29 5.38
C ARG A 87 -3.82 0.37 6.58
N LYS A 88 -3.80 -0.95 6.38
CA LYS A 88 -3.57 -1.94 7.46
C LYS A 88 -2.24 -1.70 8.19
N ARG A 89 -1.17 -1.36 7.47
CA ARG A 89 0.14 -1.05 8.09
C ARG A 89 0.10 0.24 8.89
N ARG A 90 -0.47 1.31 8.30
CA ARG A 90 -0.65 2.59 8.98
C ARG A 90 -1.40 2.41 10.30
N TRP A 91 -2.46 1.59 10.31
CA TRP A 91 -3.18 1.26 11.53
C TRP A 91 -2.36 0.50 12.56
N LYS A 92 -1.57 -0.50 12.13
CA LYS A 92 -0.63 -1.18 13.04
C LYS A 92 0.37 -0.20 13.67
N TRP A 93 0.89 0.74 12.88
CA TRP A 93 1.81 1.77 13.36
C TRP A 93 1.13 2.74 14.34
N ILE A 94 -0.09 3.19 14.06
CA ILE A 94 -0.90 4.01 14.99
C ILE A 94 -1.15 3.24 16.29
N GLY A 95 -1.58 1.99 16.21
CA GLY A 95 -1.80 1.14 17.39
C GLY A 95 -0.53 0.88 18.19
N HIS A 96 0.64 0.78 17.55
CA HIS A 96 1.92 0.74 18.26
C HIS A 96 2.23 2.07 18.96
N THR A 97 1.97 3.21 18.30
CA THR A 97 2.24 4.54 18.85
C THR A 97 1.30 4.88 20.01
N LEU A 98 0.03 4.49 19.94
CA LEU A 98 -0.95 4.68 21.02
C LEU A 98 -0.65 3.87 22.28
N ARG A 99 0.04 2.72 22.13
CA ARG A 99 0.51 1.91 23.26
C ARG A 99 1.71 2.51 24.00
N LYS A 100 2.39 3.52 23.43
CA LYS A 100 3.45 4.24 24.14
C LYS A 100 2.88 5.17 25.20
N SER A 101 3.70 5.57 26.17
CA SER A 101 3.31 6.51 27.23
C SER A 101 2.81 7.84 26.64
N SER A 102 1.92 8.52 27.37
CA SER A 102 1.35 9.84 26.99
C SER A 102 2.44 10.90 26.79
N ASN A 103 3.55 10.78 27.49
CA ASN A 103 4.68 11.70 27.43
C ASN A 103 5.59 11.46 26.21
N CYS A 104 5.39 10.37 25.47
CA CYS A 104 6.19 10.07 24.30
C CYS A 104 5.87 11.05 23.15
N ILE A 105 6.90 11.73 22.65
CA ILE A 105 6.81 12.73 21.57
C ILE A 105 6.05 12.17 20.36
N THR A 106 6.26 10.90 20.00
CA THR A 106 5.57 10.29 18.86
C THR A 106 4.06 10.17 19.07
N ARG A 107 3.60 9.97 20.32
CA ARG A 107 2.17 9.92 20.65
C ARG A 107 1.56 11.31 20.65
N GLN A 108 2.26 12.30 21.21
CA GLN A 108 1.84 13.71 21.18
C GLN A 108 1.78 14.26 19.75
N ALA A 109 2.73 13.89 18.89
CA ALA A 109 2.79 14.31 17.49
C ALA A 109 1.60 13.81 16.65
N LEU A 110 0.94 12.71 17.05
CA LEU A 110 -0.27 12.22 16.37
C LEU A 110 -1.46 13.17 16.56
N THR A 111 -1.59 13.76 17.74
CA THR A 111 -2.71 14.65 18.11
C THR A 111 -2.39 16.12 17.91
N TRP A 112 -1.12 16.46 17.69
CA TRP A 112 -0.64 17.84 17.53
C TRP A 112 -1.34 18.55 16.37
N ASN A 113 -2.08 19.61 16.69
CA ASN A 113 -2.60 20.56 15.73
C ASN A 113 -1.68 21.77 15.66
N ARG A 114 -1.23 22.11 14.45
CA ARG A 114 -0.44 23.32 14.25
C ARG A 114 -1.36 24.53 14.36
N GLU A 115 -1.12 25.37 15.34
CA GLU A 115 -1.82 26.65 15.47
C GLU A 115 -1.47 27.58 14.31
N GLY A 116 -2.48 28.30 13.79
CA GLY A 116 -2.33 29.30 12.72
C GLY A 116 -2.80 28.87 11.33
N LYS A 117 -3.00 29.87 10.45
CA LYS A 117 -3.42 29.67 9.06
C LYS A 117 -2.31 29.05 8.22
N GLN A 118 -2.64 28.07 7.37
CA GLN A 118 -1.66 27.48 6.44
C GLN A 118 -1.22 28.52 5.40
N LYS A 119 0.09 28.60 5.15
CA LYS A 119 0.64 29.40 4.05
C LYS A 119 0.06 28.94 2.70
N LYS A 120 -0.31 29.89 1.85
CA LYS A 120 -0.76 29.66 0.46
C LYS A 120 0.31 28.82 -0.27
N GLY A 121 -0.12 27.75 -0.96
CA GLY A 121 0.78 26.82 -1.67
C GLY A 121 1.21 25.56 -0.90
N LYS A 122 0.95 25.44 0.42
CA LYS A 122 1.20 24.17 1.12
C LYS A 122 0.22 23.08 0.65
N PRO A 123 0.68 21.80 0.53
CA PRO A 123 -0.22 20.75 0.10
C PRO A 123 -1.33 20.51 1.15
N LYS A 124 -2.56 20.26 0.69
CA LYS A 124 -3.79 20.24 1.54
C LYS A 124 -3.96 18.99 2.42
N ASN A 125 -3.22 17.93 2.14
CA ASN A 125 -3.42 16.58 2.71
C ASN A 125 -2.46 16.28 3.88
N THR A 126 -2.81 16.59 5.13
CA THR A 126 -1.96 16.23 6.30
C THR A 126 -2.04 14.73 6.62
N LEU A 127 -1.05 14.21 7.36
CA LEU A 127 -1.09 12.83 7.88
C LEU A 127 -2.37 12.61 8.71
N ARG A 128 -2.71 13.56 9.60
CA ARG A 128 -3.96 13.54 10.38
C ARG A 128 -5.20 13.41 9.51
N ARG A 129 -5.36 14.22 8.45
CA ARG A 129 -6.49 14.12 7.51
C ARG A 129 -6.56 12.76 6.81
N LYS A 130 -5.41 12.14 6.53
CA LYS A 130 -5.36 10.80 5.94
C LYS A 130 -5.81 9.74 6.93
N ILE A 131 -5.39 9.85 8.19
CA ILE A 131 -5.83 8.96 9.27
C ILE A 131 -7.34 9.10 9.50
N GLU A 132 -7.86 10.32 9.57
CA GLU A 132 -9.30 10.59 9.70
C GLU A 132 -10.10 10.00 8.52
N ALA A 133 -9.60 10.15 7.29
CA ALA A 133 -10.24 9.55 6.11
C ALA A 133 -10.21 8.02 6.14
N ASP A 134 -9.10 7.41 6.56
CA ASP A 134 -8.99 5.96 6.72
C ASP A 134 -9.95 5.43 7.78
N MET A 135 -10.14 6.18 8.88
CA MET A 135 -11.04 5.85 9.99
C MET A 135 -12.49 5.87 9.54
N LYS A 136 -12.92 6.92 8.81
CA LYS A 136 -14.27 7.01 8.22
C LYS A 136 -14.57 5.83 7.30
N ARG A 137 -13.59 5.38 6.51
CA ARG A 137 -13.73 4.23 5.62
C ARG A 137 -13.74 2.87 6.30
N MET A 138 -13.38 2.79 7.59
CA MET A 138 -13.50 1.55 8.36
C MET A 138 -14.83 1.47 9.10
N ASN A 139 -15.41 2.61 9.47
CA ASN A 139 -16.70 2.68 10.16
C ASN A 139 -17.91 2.53 9.22
N ASN A 140 -17.69 2.66 7.91
CA ASN A 140 -18.71 2.50 6.87
C ASN A 140 -18.74 1.07 6.27
N ASN A 141 -18.02 0.12 6.88
CA ASN A 141 -17.99 -1.30 6.53
C ASN A 141 -18.62 -2.10 7.67
#